data_AF-A0ABD2DZ94-F1
#
_entry.id   AF-A0ABD2DZ94-F1
#
_cell.length_a   1.000
_cell.length_b   1.000
_cell.length_c   1.000
_cell.angle_alpha   90.00
_cell.angle_beta   90.00
_cell.angle_gamma   90.00
#
_symmetry.space_group_name_H-M   'P 1'
#
loop_
_entity.id
_entity.type
_entity.pdbx_description
1 polymer ?
#
loop_
_entity_poly.entity_id
_entity_poly.type
_entity_poly.pdbx_seq_one_letter_code
_entity_poly.pdbx_strand_id
1 'polypeptide(L)'
;MAAAKARGPGRALLRAGAELLLRGKVRELLRPRLEVGTLGLERDFSLSQNRGTVIVERWWKVPLAGEGRKPRLHRRHRVYKLVEDTKHRPKENLELILTQSVEELGVRGDLVSVKKSVGRNRLLPQGLAVYASPENKKLFEEEKLLRQEGKLEKIQTKAGEATVKFLRSCRLEVGMKNNVKWELNPEIVARHFLRNLRVVVAPHALKLPEEPITRRGEYWCEVT
;
A
#
# COMPACT_ATOMS: atom_id res chain seq x y z
N MET A 1 -68.54 -26.09 32.11
CA MET A 1 -69.61 -25.53 31.25
C MET A 1 -69.18 -25.58 29.78
N ALA A 2 -70.12 -25.38 28.85
CA ALA A 2 -69.91 -25.35 27.39
C ALA A 2 -68.77 -24.37 26.99
N ALA A 3 -67.90 -24.69 26.03
CA ALA A 3 -68.06 -24.54 24.57
C ALA A 3 -68.10 -23.05 24.10
N ALA A 4 -67.58 -22.65 22.93
CA ALA A 4 -67.13 -23.44 21.76
C ALA A 4 -66.22 -22.64 20.80
N LYS A 5 -65.48 -23.35 19.93
CA LYS A 5 -65.21 -23.06 18.47
C LYS A 5 -64.55 -21.71 18.09
N ALA A 6 -63.82 -21.53 16.96
CA ALA A 6 -63.13 -22.36 15.95
C ALA A 6 -62.24 -21.37 15.12
N ARG A 7 -61.53 -21.65 14.00
CA ARG A 7 -61.28 -22.83 13.12
C ARG A 7 -59.96 -22.56 12.36
N GLY A 8 -59.35 -23.56 11.72
CA GLY A 8 -58.37 -23.35 10.62
C GLY A 8 -59.08 -23.22 9.26
N PRO A 9 -58.43 -23.47 8.09
CA PRO A 9 -57.03 -23.90 7.87
C PRO A 9 -56.34 -23.12 6.70
N GLY A 10 -55.18 -23.60 6.17
CA GLY A 10 -54.80 -23.32 4.77
C GLY A 10 -53.31 -23.17 4.44
N ARG A 11 -52.63 -24.28 4.09
CA ARG A 11 -51.39 -24.30 3.28
C ARG A 11 -51.78 -24.69 1.86
N ALA A 12 -51.41 -23.94 0.81
CA ALA A 12 -51.29 -24.47 -0.57
C ALA A 12 -50.58 -23.50 -1.54
N LEU A 13 -50.02 -24.09 -2.62
CA LEU A 13 -49.52 -23.48 -3.87
C LEU A 13 -48.22 -22.63 -3.74
N LEU A 14 -47.02 -23.13 -4.06
CA LEU A 14 -46.46 -23.72 -5.31
C LEU A 14 -46.03 -22.70 -6.38
N ARG A 15 -44.70 -22.62 -6.54
CA ARG A 15 -43.91 -22.49 -7.78
C ARG A 15 -44.61 -21.94 -9.04
N ALA A 16 -44.15 -20.77 -9.48
CA ALA A 16 -44.04 -20.41 -10.90
C ALA A 16 -42.85 -19.44 -11.10
N GLY A 17 -42.16 -19.50 -12.24
CA GLY A 17 -41.16 -18.49 -12.64
C GLY A 17 -39.69 -18.81 -12.36
N ALA A 18 -39.22 -20.00 -12.78
CA ALA A 18 -37.79 -20.16 -13.09
C ALA A 18 -37.52 -19.68 -14.53
N GLU A 19 -36.36 -19.05 -14.71
CA GLU A 19 -35.72 -18.68 -15.99
C GLU A 19 -36.44 -17.71 -16.95
N LEU A 20 -35.85 -16.52 -17.11
CA LEU A 20 -35.62 -15.95 -18.44
C LEU A 20 -34.27 -15.22 -18.49
N LEU A 21 -33.55 -15.51 -19.58
CA LEU A 21 -32.12 -15.29 -19.79
C LEU A 21 -31.65 -13.83 -19.80
N LEU A 22 -30.44 -13.64 -19.25
CA LEU A 22 -29.32 -12.88 -19.83
C LEU A 22 -29.63 -11.95 -21.03
N ARG A 23 -29.55 -10.62 -20.83
CA ARG A 23 -28.88 -9.67 -21.76
C ARG A 23 -28.72 -8.25 -21.20
N GLY A 24 -27.49 -7.93 -20.80
CA GLY A 24 -26.82 -6.64 -21.00
C GLY A 24 -27.32 -5.35 -20.32
N LYS A 25 -26.39 -4.68 -19.61
CA LYS A 25 -26.46 -3.29 -19.09
C LYS A 25 -27.52 -3.07 -17.98
N VAL A 26 -27.33 -2.28 -16.92
CA VAL A 26 -26.30 -1.27 -16.55
C VAL A 26 -25.86 -1.50 -15.08
N ARG A 27 -24.62 -1.14 -14.74
CA ARG A 27 -24.15 -1.00 -13.35
C ARG A 27 -24.85 0.19 -12.65
N GLU A 28 -26.00 0.01 -11.96
CA GLU A 28 -26.54 1.14 -11.17
C GLU A 28 -27.48 0.83 -10.00
N LEU A 29 -27.23 -0.23 -9.21
CA LEU A 29 -27.88 -0.41 -7.91
C LEU A 29 -26.87 -0.78 -6.82
N LEU A 30 -26.33 0.25 -6.17
CA LEU A 30 -25.88 0.33 -4.76
C LEU A 30 -25.01 1.59 -4.57
N ARG A 31 -25.63 2.76 -4.74
CA ARG A 31 -25.15 4.03 -4.16
C ARG A 31 -26.29 4.59 -3.31
N PRO A 32 -26.09 4.87 -2.01
CA PRO A 32 -27.05 5.67 -1.25
C PRO A 32 -27.20 7.04 -1.91
N ARG A 33 -28.44 7.46 -2.08
CA ARG A 33 -28.83 8.77 -2.61
C ARG A 33 -28.32 9.85 -1.65
N LEU A 34 -27.39 10.69 -2.08
CA LEU A 34 -27.01 11.89 -1.32
C LEU A 34 -28.08 12.95 -1.57
N GLU A 35 -29.12 12.96 -0.72
CA GLU A 35 -30.04 14.10 -0.66
C GLU A 35 -29.35 15.26 0.08
N VAL A 36 -29.32 16.42 -0.57
CA VAL A 36 -28.67 17.63 -0.05
C VAL A 36 -29.57 18.27 1.01
N GLY A 37 -29.45 17.78 2.25
CA GLY A 37 -30.05 18.38 3.44
C GLY A 37 -29.07 19.30 4.14
N THR A 38 -29.15 20.61 3.90
CA THR A 38 -28.34 21.61 4.62
C THR A 38 -28.96 21.98 5.96
N LEU A 39 -28.06 22.20 6.95
CA LEU A 39 -28.21 22.84 8.27
C LEU A 39 -28.36 21.91 9.48
N GLY A 40 -27.31 21.91 10.32
CA GLY A 40 -27.34 21.41 11.70
C GLY A 40 -26.26 20.36 11.97
N LEU A 41 -25.15 20.79 12.60
CA LEU A 41 -24.00 19.94 12.95
C LEU A 41 -23.19 19.45 11.75
N GLU A 42 -22.59 20.40 11.00
CA GLU A 42 -21.19 20.18 10.68
C GLU A 42 -20.48 19.95 12.02
N ARG A 43 -20.00 18.72 12.22
CA ARG A 43 -19.00 18.48 13.26
C ARG A 43 -17.77 19.21 12.76
N ASP A 44 -17.50 20.37 13.34
CA ASP A 44 -16.22 21.04 13.28
C ASP A 44 -15.15 20.06 13.78
N PHE A 45 -14.70 19.17 12.90
CA PHE A 45 -13.49 18.41 13.07
C PHE A 45 -12.37 19.42 13.00
N SER A 46 -12.06 20.01 14.16
CA SER A 46 -11.01 21.01 14.32
C SER A 46 -9.75 20.54 13.60
N LEU A 47 -9.45 21.14 12.46
CA LEU A 47 -8.32 20.74 11.60
C LEU A 47 -6.98 20.90 12.32
N SER A 48 -6.97 21.67 13.43
CA SER A 48 -6.03 21.49 14.53
C SER A 48 -6.18 20.11 15.19
N GLN A 49 -5.56 19.10 14.59
CA GLN A 49 -5.19 17.89 15.31
C GLN A 49 -4.34 18.31 16.53
N ASN A 50 -4.92 18.31 17.73
CA ASN A 50 -4.16 18.43 18.97
C ASN A 50 -3.33 17.15 19.14
N ARG A 51 -2.10 17.16 18.58
CA ARG A 51 -1.17 16.02 18.53
C ARG A 51 -0.49 15.69 19.86
N GLY A 52 -0.96 16.28 20.96
CA GLY A 52 -0.46 16.10 22.31
C GLY A 52 -1.60 15.99 23.31
N THR A 53 -1.40 15.13 24.30
CA THR A 53 -2.28 14.90 25.44
C THR A 53 -1.60 15.48 26.67
N VAL A 54 -2.26 16.42 27.34
CA VAL A 54 -1.77 16.97 28.61
C VAL A 54 -2.30 16.09 29.74
N ILE A 55 -1.39 15.41 30.44
CA ILE A 55 -1.68 14.53 31.57
C ILE A 55 -1.55 15.36 32.84
N VAL A 56 -2.62 15.39 33.64
CA VAL A 56 -2.70 16.18 34.87
C VAL A 56 -3.17 15.34 36.05
N GLU A 57 -2.62 15.60 37.23
CA GLU A 57 -3.09 15.03 38.50
C GLU A 57 -3.95 16.06 39.26
N ARG A 58 -4.89 15.59 40.09
CA ARG A 58 -5.62 16.49 41.00
C ARG A 58 -4.73 16.83 42.18
N TRP A 59 -4.61 18.12 42.51
CA TRP A 59 -3.81 18.59 43.65
C TRP A 59 -4.30 17.99 44.99
N TRP A 60 -5.59 17.72 45.08
CA TRP A 60 -6.25 17.16 46.27
C TRP A 60 -6.79 15.76 45.96
N LYS A 61 -6.44 14.79 46.82
CA LYS A 61 -6.98 13.42 46.75
C LYS A 61 -8.50 13.45 46.88
N VAL A 62 -9.19 12.72 46.00
CA VAL A 62 -10.65 12.57 46.03
C VAL A 62 -10.99 11.41 46.97
N PRO A 63 -11.90 11.58 47.95
CA PRO A 63 -12.32 10.48 48.80
C PRO A 63 -13.04 9.40 47.97
N LEU A 64 -12.76 8.14 48.27
CA LEU A 64 -13.41 7.01 47.62
C LEU A 64 -14.92 7.05 47.87
N ALA A 65 -15.71 6.77 46.84
CA ALA A 65 -17.10 6.37 47.02
C ALA A 65 -17.16 4.85 47.21
N GLY A 66 -18.27 4.37 47.80
CA GLY A 66 -18.56 2.93 47.83
C GLY A 66 -18.67 2.34 46.43
N GLU A 67 -18.52 1.03 46.33
CA GLU A 67 -18.47 0.30 45.06
C GLU A 67 -19.70 0.58 44.17
N GLY A 68 -19.45 0.70 42.85
CA GLY A 68 -20.45 1.10 41.87
C GLY A 68 -20.94 2.56 41.95
N ARG A 69 -20.58 3.32 42.98
CA ARG A 69 -21.03 4.72 43.16
C ARG A 69 -19.99 5.71 42.62
N LYS A 70 -20.46 6.81 42.02
CA LYS A 70 -19.59 7.88 41.50
C LYS A 70 -19.01 8.72 42.66
N PRO A 71 -17.72 9.09 42.63
CA PRO A 71 -17.10 9.91 43.68
C PRO A 71 -17.68 11.32 43.73
N ARG A 72 -17.91 11.85 44.94
CA ARG A 72 -18.40 13.22 45.15
C ARG A 72 -17.23 14.22 45.00
N LEU A 73 -17.30 15.07 43.97
CA LEU A 73 -16.26 16.07 43.68
C LEU A 73 -16.61 17.44 44.29
N HIS A 74 -15.68 18.00 45.06
CA HIS A 74 -15.78 19.35 45.61
C HIS A 74 -14.99 20.35 44.74
N ARG A 75 -15.23 21.67 44.91
CA ARG A 75 -14.55 22.74 44.15
C ARG A 75 -13.02 22.60 44.18
N ARG A 76 -12.44 22.28 45.34
CA ARG A 76 -10.99 22.06 45.53
C ARG A 76 -10.41 20.95 44.62
N HIS A 77 -11.18 19.90 44.30
CA HIS A 77 -10.70 18.80 43.46
C HIS A 77 -10.53 19.21 41.98
N ARG A 78 -10.99 20.42 41.58
CA ARG A 78 -10.84 20.99 40.23
C ARG A 78 -9.51 21.73 40.04
N VAL A 79 -8.67 21.80 41.08
CA VAL A 79 -7.28 22.26 40.97
C VAL A 79 -6.42 21.08 40.50
N TYR A 80 -5.71 21.28 39.39
CA TYR A 80 -4.86 20.28 38.76
C TYR A 80 -3.40 20.73 38.75
N LYS A 81 -2.49 19.76 38.77
CA LYS A 81 -1.05 19.94 38.55
C LYS A 81 -0.67 19.25 37.23
N LEU A 82 0.15 19.91 36.43
CA LEU A 82 0.72 19.30 35.23
C LEU A 82 1.68 18.17 35.64
N VAL A 83 1.47 16.98 35.08
CA VAL A 83 2.36 15.82 35.28
C VAL A 83 3.25 15.67 34.05
N GLU A 84 2.64 15.49 32.88
CA GLU A 84 3.36 15.27 31.63
C GLU A 84 2.58 15.85 30.44
N ASP A 85 3.29 16.22 29.38
CA ASP A 85 2.70 16.57 28.09
C ASP A 85 3.27 15.65 27.01
N THR A 86 2.41 14.83 26.39
CA THR A 86 2.87 13.82 25.42
C THR A 86 3.47 14.43 24.15
N LYS A 87 3.28 15.74 23.88
CA LYS A 87 3.90 16.42 22.72
C LYS A 87 5.43 16.43 22.77
N HIS A 88 6.02 16.34 23.97
CA HIS A 88 7.46 16.36 24.20
C HIS A 88 8.09 14.95 24.26
N ARG A 89 7.29 13.89 24.25
CA ARG A 89 7.80 12.51 24.21
C ARG A 89 8.48 12.23 22.85
N PRO A 90 9.54 11.40 22.80
CA PRO A 90 10.16 11.00 21.54
C PRO A 90 9.14 10.30 20.64
N LYS A 91 9.20 10.58 19.34
CA LYS A 91 8.22 10.08 18.36
C LYS A 91 8.66 8.73 17.83
N GLU A 92 7.94 7.67 18.19
CA GLU A 92 8.12 6.34 17.61
C GLU A 92 7.79 6.33 16.11
N ASN A 93 8.39 5.38 15.39
CA ASN A 93 8.03 5.04 14.02
C ASN A 93 6.70 4.26 13.96
N LEU A 94 6.26 3.96 12.74
CA LEU A 94 5.06 3.21 12.41
C LEU A 94 5.43 2.07 11.47
N GLU A 95 5.08 0.84 11.85
CA GLU A 95 5.21 -0.33 10.99
C GLU A 95 4.06 -0.38 9.97
N LEU A 96 4.42 -0.51 8.70
CA LEU A 96 3.50 -0.70 7.57
C LEU A 96 4.04 -1.80 6.66
N ILE A 97 3.16 -2.46 5.91
CA ILE A 97 3.52 -3.40 4.85
C ILE A 97 3.28 -2.71 3.51
N LEU A 98 4.28 -2.68 2.62
CA LEU A 98 4.15 -2.06 1.30
C LEU A 98 3.29 -2.92 0.38
N THR A 99 2.31 -2.31 -0.30
CA THR A 99 1.44 -2.97 -1.29
C THR A 99 1.96 -2.78 -2.72
N GLN A 100 2.77 -1.75 -2.96
CA GLN A 100 3.45 -1.49 -4.23
C GLN A 100 4.94 -1.24 -3.97
N SER A 101 5.82 -1.40 -4.95
CA SER A 101 7.19 -0.92 -4.81
C SER A 101 7.18 0.61 -4.71
N VAL A 102 7.88 1.15 -3.71
CA VAL A 102 8.00 2.58 -3.49
C VAL A 102 9.48 2.91 -3.43
N GLU A 103 9.89 3.84 -4.30
CA GLU A 103 11.27 4.30 -4.40
C GLU A 103 11.81 4.73 -3.03
N GLU A 104 13.10 4.46 -2.80
CA GLU A 104 13.81 4.55 -1.52
C GLU A 104 13.36 3.54 -0.44
N LEU A 105 12.04 3.37 -0.22
CA LEU A 105 11.48 2.57 0.88
C LEU A 105 11.68 1.06 0.72
N GLY A 106 11.18 0.45 -0.36
CA GLY A 106 11.14 -1.02 -0.47
C GLY A 106 10.21 -1.56 -1.55
N VAL A 107 10.11 -2.89 -1.61
CA VAL A 107 9.36 -3.66 -2.60
C VAL A 107 8.00 -4.10 -2.02
N ARG A 108 7.04 -4.46 -2.87
CA ARG A 108 5.73 -5.00 -2.45
C ARG A 108 5.91 -6.24 -1.54
N GLY A 109 5.28 -6.18 -0.37
CA GLY A 109 5.31 -7.20 0.68
C GLY A 109 6.34 -6.92 1.78
N ASP A 110 7.20 -5.91 1.65
CA ASP A 110 8.18 -5.58 2.67
C ASP A 110 7.54 -4.88 3.88
N LEU A 111 7.98 -5.25 5.09
CA LEU A 111 7.64 -4.57 6.33
C LEU A 111 8.61 -3.41 6.55
N VAL A 112 8.09 -2.18 6.58
CA VAL A 112 8.87 -0.95 6.70
C VAL A 112 8.50 -0.17 7.96
N SER A 113 9.52 0.34 8.67
CA SER A 113 9.36 1.20 9.84
C SER A 113 9.58 2.66 9.44
N VAL A 114 8.49 3.43 9.31
CA VAL A 114 8.52 4.81 8.79
C VAL A 114 8.06 5.82 9.82
N LYS A 115 8.45 7.10 9.67
CA LYS A 115 7.91 8.18 10.51
C LYS A 115 6.39 8.25 10.36
N LYS A 116 5.65 8.35 11.48
CA LYS A 116 4.17 8.40 11.53
C LYS A 116 3.53 9.43 10.55
N SER A 117 4.23 10.52 10.21
CA SER A 117 3.77 11.51 9.22
C SER A 117 3.82 11.01 7.77
N VAL A 118 4.83 10.22 7.39
CA VAL A 118 4.98 9.70 6.01
C VAL A 118 3.91 8.64 5.75
N GLY A 119 3.70 7.74 6.73
CA GLY A 119 2.65 6.74 6.67
C GLY A 119 1.25 7.35 6.50
N ARG A 120 0.88 8.31 7.37
CA ARG A 120 -0.46 8.90 7.39
C ARG A 120 -0.76 9.89 6.26
N ASN A 121 0.24 10.63 5.77
CA ASN A 121 0.00 11.67 4.77
C ASN A 121 0.23 11.17 3.32
N ARG A 122 1.14 10.21 3.12
CA ARG A 122 1.51 9.71 1.78
C ARG A 122 1.06 8.27 1.57
N LEU A 123 1.58 7.33 2.36
CA LEU A 123 1.47 5.90 2.04
C LEU A 123 0.05 5.33 2.18
N LEU A 124 -0.63 5.61 3.30
CA LEU A 124 -1.96 5.10 3.58
C LEU A 124 -3.05 5.72 2.68
N PRO A 125 -3.12 7.06 2.47
CA PRO A 125 -4.16 7.64 1.61
C PRO A 125 -4.01 7.28 0.13
N GLN A 126 -2.77 7.03 -0.33
CA GLN A 126 -2.48 6.60 -1.71
C GLN A 126 -2.62 5.08 -1.91
N GLY A 127 -2.92 4.29 -0.86
CA GLY A 127 -3.00 2.83 -0.96
C GLY A 127 -1.65 2.13 -1.24
N LEU A 128 -0.52 2.83 -1.06
CA LEU A 128 0.82 2.28 -1.29
C LEU A 128 1.26 1.32 -0.18
N ALA A 129 0.66 1.42 1.00
CA ALA A 129 0.94 0.58 2.15
C ALA A 129 -0.31 0.32 2.98
N VAL A 130 -0.28 -0.77 3.75
CA VAL A 130 -1.32 -1.20 4.67
C VAL A 130 -0.74 -1.36 6.07
N TYR A 131 -1.57 -1.23 7.12
CA TYR A 131 -1.14 -1.47 8.50
C TYR A 131 -0.65 -2.90 8.72
N ALA A 132 0.44 -3.04 9.48
CA ALA A 132 1.06 -4.31 9.82
C ALA A 132 0.28 -5.10 10.91
N SER A 133 -1.03 -5.31 10.69
CA SER A 133 -1.88 -6.16 11.54
C SER A 133 -1.45 -7.63 11.44
N PRO A 134 -1.74 -8.49 12.44
CA PRO A 134 -1.40 -9.92 12.37
C PRO A 134 -2.11 -10.65 11.21
N GLU A 135 -3.31 -10.21 10.83
CA GLU A 135 -4.05 -10.74 9.67
C GLU A 135 -3.35 -10.37 8.36
N ASN A 136 -2.98 -9.10 8.19
CA ASN A 136 -2.28 -8.64 6.99
C ASN A 136 -0.89 -9.27 6.86
N LYS A 137 -0.16 -9.47 7.98
CA LYS A 137 1.13 -10.18 7.98
C LYS A 137 0.98 -11.58 7.39
N LYS A 138 0.00 -12.38 7.86
CA LYS A 138 -0.30 -13.72 7.31
C LYS A 138 -0.64 -13.68 5.82
N LEU A 139 -1.51 -12.78 5.38
CA LEU A 139 -1.89 -12.67 3.97
C LEU A 139 -0.69 -12.36 3.06
N PHE A 140 0.22 -11.47 3.47
CA PHE A 140 1.43 -11.16 2.72
C PHE A 140 2.50 -12.25 2.82
N GLU A 141 2.55 -13.01 3.92
CA GLU A 141 3.39 -14.21 4.06
C GLU A 141 2.92 -15.33 3.10
N GLU A 142 1.61 -15.61 3.04
CA GLU A 142 1.01 -16.54 2.08
C GLU A 142 1.26 -16.10 0.62
N GLU A 143 1.06 -14.82 0.29
CA GLU A 143 1.36 -14.28 -1.04
C GLU A 143 2.85 -14.43 -1.40
N LYS A 144 3.75 -14.28 -0.41
CA LYS A 144 5.20 -14.44 -0.59
C LYS A 144 5.58 -15.91 -0.83
N LEU A 145 4.95 -16.86 -0.13
CA LEU A 145 5.14 -18.30 -0.38
C LEU A 145 4.66 -18.68 -1.79
N LEU A 146 3.45 -18.25 -2.20
CA LEU A 146 2.93 -18.50 -3.54
C LEU A 146 3.81 -17.90 -4.65
N ARG A 147 4.45 -16.74 -4.41
CA ARG A 147 5.47 -16.17 -5.31
C ARG A 147 6.76 -17.00 -5.35
N GLN A 148 7.21 -17.56 -4.24
CA GLN A 148 8.39 -18.44 -4.19
C GLN A 148 8.14 -19.78 -4.92
N GLU A 149 6.93 -20.32 -4.82
CA GLU A 149 6.47 -21.49 -5.58
C GLU A 149 6.29 -21.22 -7.09
N GLY A 150 6.41 -19.97 -7.54
CA GLY A 150 6.27 -19.58 -8.95
C GLY A 150 4.82 -19.56 -9.46
N LYS A 151 3.82 -19.66 -8.57
CA LYS A 151 2.38 -19.55 -8.92
C LYS A 151 1.94 -18.11 -9.23
N LEU A 152 2.76 -17.14 -8.84
CA LEU A 152 2.55 -15.71 -9.02
C LEU A 152 3.79 -15.08 -9.69
N GLU A 153 3.59 -13.93 -10.33
CA GLU A 153 4.64 -13.19 -11.02
C GLU A 153 5.82 -12.84 -10.09
N LYS A 154 7.04 -13.01 -10.61
CA LYS A 154 8.27 -12.63 -9.90
C LYS A 154 8.42 -11.11 -9.93
N ILE A 155 8.26 -10.49 -8.76
CA ILE A 155 8.50 -9.05 -8.59
C ILE A 155 10.00 -8.78 -8.78
N GLN A 156 10.33 -7.72 -9.52
CA GLN A 156 11.72 -7.31 -9.71
C GLN A 156 12.37 -6.94 -8.37
N THR A 157 13.58 -7.44 -8.13
CA THR A 157 14.37 -7.06 -6.96
C THR A 157 14.77 -5.59 -7.07
N LYS A 158 14.87 -4.88 -5.93
CA LYS A 158 15.38 -3.48 -5.85
C LYS A 158 16.68 -3.24 -6.63
N ALA A 159 17.58 -4.23 -6.65
CA ALA A 159 18.82 -4.19 -7.44
C ALA A 159 18.58 -4.27 -8.96
N GLY A 160 17.57 -5.02 -9.41
CA GLY A 160 17.14 -5.09 -10.80
C GLY A 160 16.53 -3.77 -11.27
N GLU A 161 15.58 -3.22 -10.49
CA GLU A 161 14.98 -1.90 -10.77
C GLU A 161 16.06 -0.80 -10.88
N ALA A 162 17.03 -0.79 -9.96
CA ALA A 162 18.17 0.14 -10.00
C ALA A 162 19.07 -0.07 -11.22
N THR A 163 19.36 -1.32 -11.59
CA THR A 163 20.14 -1.66 -12.78
C THR A 163 19.43 -1.21 -14.07
N VAL A 164 18.12 -1.44 -14.18
CA VAL A 164 17.32 -0.97 -15.33
C VAL A 164 17.31 0.55 -15.40
N LYS A 165 17.16 1.25 -14.26
CA LYS A 165 17.23 2.72 -14.20
C LYS A 165 18.61 3.25 -14.64
N PHE A 166 19.69 2.61 -14.22
CA PHE A 166 21.05 2.94 -14.63
C PHE A 166 21.25 2.72 -16.14
N LEU A 167 20.95 1.52 -16.66
CA LEU A 167 21.11 1.18 -18.07
C LEU A 167 20.33 2.12 -19.00
N ARG A 168 19.09 2.49 -18.64
CA ARG A 168 18.27 3.48 -19.39
C ARG A 168 18.90 4.87 -19.49
N SER A 169 19.77 5.25 -18.55
CA SER A 169 20.46 6.55 -18.56
C SER A 169 21.82 6.52 -19.26
N CYS A 170 22.34 5.33 -19.59
CA CYS A 170 23.66 5.17 -20.17
C CYS A 170 23.65 5.32 -21.70
N ARG A 171 24.72 5.92 -22.23
CA ARG A 171 25.08 5.85 -23.66
C ARG A 171 26.39 5.07 -23.77
N LEU A 172 26.46 4.08 -24.65
CA LEU A 172 27.65 3.24 -24.81
C LEU A 172 28.41 3.60 -26.09
N GLU A 173 29.62 4.12 -25.94
CA GLU A 173 30.50 4.41 -27.07
C GLU A 173 31.28 3.15 -27.51
N VAL A 174 31.02 2.69 -28.73
CA VAL A 174 31.70 1.55 -29.35
C VAL A 174 32.64 2.01 -30.47
N GLY A 175 33.88 2.32 -30.08
CA GLY A 175 34.96 2.65 -31.03
C GLY A 175 35.45 1.43 -31.82
N MET A 176 35.28 1.45 -33.14
CA MET A 176 35.78 0.46 -34.10
C MET A 176 36.92 1.03 -34.96
N LYS A 177 37.81 0.16 -35.46
CA LYS A 177 38.92 0.56 -36.35
C LYS A 177 38.47 0.61 -37.80
N ASN A 178 38.75 1.71 -38.49
CA ASN A 178 38.29 1.94 -39.88
C ASN A 178 39.01 1.10 -40.94
N ASN A 179 40.22 0.61 -40.64
CA ASN A 179 41.07 -0.10 -41.61
C ASN A 179 40.72 -1.60 -41.76
N VAL A 180 39.66 -2.06 -41.11
CA VAL A 180 39.23 -3.46 -41.09
C VAL A 180 37.72 -3.48 -41.31
N LYS A 181 37.21 -4.42 -42.12
CA LYS A 181 35.76 -4.67 -42.19
C LYS A 181 35.30 -5.20 -40.83
N TRP A 182 34.36 -4.52 -40.19
CA TRP A 182 33.87 -4.85 -38.86
C TRP A 182 32.36 -5.01 -38.86
N GLU A 183 31.89 -5.92 -38.00
CA GLU A 183 30.47 -6.18 -37.72
C GLU A 183 30.28 -6.12 -36.20
N LEU A 184 29.18 -5.54 -35.74
CA LEU A 184 28.94 -5.35 -34.31
C LEU A 184 28.31 -6.60 -33.67
N ASN A 185 29.14 -7.50 -33.14
CA ASN A 185 28.66 -8.68 -32.42
C ASN A 185 28.28 -8.35 -30.95
N PRO A 186 27.29 -9.04 -30.35
CA PRO A 186 26.91 -8.86 -28.94
C PRO A 186 28.07 -9.00 -27.95
N GLU A 187 29.05 -9.86 -28.24
CA GLU A 187 30.26 -10.01 -27.42
C GLU A 187 31.12 -8.74 -27.35
N ILE A 188 31.16 -7.95 -28.43
CA ILE A 188 31.96 -6.71 -28.48
C ILE A 188 31.25 -5.64 -27.67
N VAL A 189 29.91 -5.58 -27.77
CA VAL A 189 29.05 -4.72 -26.96
C VAL A 189 29.21 -5.06 -25.47
N ALA A 190 29.14 -6.35 -25.10
CA ALA A 190 29.38 -6.82 -23.72
C ALA A 190 30.77 -6.43 -23.17
N ARG A 191 31.82 -6.58 -23.99
CA ARG A 191 33.18 -6.13 -23.63
C ARG A 191 33.26 -4.62 -23.42
N HIS A 192 32.52 -3.82 -24.20
CA HIS A 192 32.47 -2.37 -24.03
C HIS A 192 31.65 -1.95 -22.80
N PHE A 193 30.57 -2.65 -22.45
CA PHE A 193 29.85 -2.45 -21.18
C PHE A 193 30.79 -2.60 -19.97
N LEU A 194 31.60 -3.66 -19.96
CA LEU A 194 32.57 -3.89 -18.89
C LEU A 194 33.66 -2.82 -18.85
N ARG A 195 34.23 -2.45 -20.00
CA ARG A 195 35.36 -1.51 -20.07
C ARG A 195 34.94 -0.07 -19.76
N ASN A 196 33.83 0.40 -20.34
CA ASN A 196 33.42 1.80 -20.26
C ASN A 196 32.51 2.06 -19.04
N LEU A 197 31.53 1.17 -18.78
CA LEU A 197 30.50 1.37 -17.75
C LEU A 197 30.72 0.52 -16.48
N ARG A 198 31.72 -0.39 -16.50
CA ARG A 198 32.01 -1.35 -15.41
C ARG A 198 30.84 -2.28 -15.05
N VAL A 199 29.90 -2.47 -15.97
CA VAL A 199 28.79 -3.42 -15.82
C VAL A 199 29.11 -4.71 -16.57
N VAL A 200 28.95 -5.84 -15.90
CA VAL A 200 29.03 -7.16 -16.52
C VAL A 200 27.67 -7.50 -17.11
N VAL A 201 27.58 -7.62 -18.44
CA VAL A 201 26.39 -8.08 -19.16
C VAL A 201 26.78 -9.31 -19.97
N ALA A 202 25.97 -10.38 -19.91
CA ALA A 202 26.23 -11.58 -20.69
C ALA A 202 25.84 -11.37 -22.17
N PRO A 203 26.58 -11.91 -23.15
CA PRO A 203 26.27 -11.69 -24.58
C PRO A 203 24.86 -12.14 -25.00
N HIS A 204 24.30 -13.16 -24.34
CA HIS A 204 22.94 -13.67 -24.60
C HIS A 204 21.82 -12.78 -24.04
N ALA A 205 22.13 -11.86 -23.14
CA ALA A 205 21.18 -10.89 -22.57
C ALA A 205 21.07 -9.62 -23.42
N LEU A 206 21.89 -9.50 -24.47
CA LEU A 206 21.90 -8.36 -25.39
C LEU A 206 21.17 -8.72 -26.69
N LYS A 207 20.16 -7.95 -27.05
CA LYS A 207 19.55 -8.00 -28.38
C LYS A 207 19.97 -6.76 -29.17
N LEU A 208 20.46 -7.02 -30.38
CA LEU A 208 20.75 -6.02 -31.41
C LEU A 208 19.64 -6.11 -32.47
N PRO A 209 19.44 -5.07 -33.30
CA PRO A 209 18.55 -5.16 -34.46
C PRO A 209 18.99 -6.31 -35.39
N GLU A 210 18.03 -6.86 -36.15
CA GLU A 210 18.25 -8.02 -37.03
C GLU A 210 19.22 -7.72 -38.20
N GLU A 211 19.39 -6.44 -38.56
CA GLU A 211 20.34 -6.02 -39.59
C GLU A 211 21.78 -5.97 -39.06
N PRO A 212 22.78 -6.52 -39.80
CA PRO A 212 24.17 -6.50 -39.39
C PRO A 212 24.75 -5.07 -39.41
N ILE A 213 25.04 -4.55 -38.21
CA ILE A 213 25.57 -3.18 -38.03
C ILE A 213 27.03 -3.12 -38.52
N THR A 214 27.20 -2.55 -39.71
CA THR A 214 28.48 -2.26 -40.39
C THR A 214 28.70 -0.77 -40.65
N ARG A 215 27.69 0.06 -40.39
CA ARG A 215 27.70 1.52 -40.58
C ARG A 215 27.81 2.23 -39.23
N ARG A 216 28.34 3.46 -39.23
CA ARG A 216 28.30 4.31 -38.05
C ARG A 216 26.92 4.95 -37.92
N GLY A 217 26.40 4.99 -36.70
CA GLY A 217 25.10 5.56 -36.39
C GLY A 217 24.76 5.34 -34.91
N GLU A 218 23.60 5.83 -34.50
CA GLU A 218 23.01 5.49 -33.21
C GLU A 218 22.13 4.24 -33.39
N TYR A 219 22.31 3.24 -32.53
CA TYR A 219 21.58 1.98 -32.57
C TYR A 219 21.00 1.66 -31.20
N TRP A 220 19.77 1.20 -31.18
CA TRP A 220 19.12 0.71 -29.96
C TRP A 220 19.61 -0.71 -29.66
N CYS A 221 19.88 -1.00 -28.39
CA CYS A 221 20.23 -2.33 -27.90
C CYS A 221 19.33 -2.62 -26.70
N GLU A 222 18.60 -3.73 -26.75
CA GLU A 222 17.80 -4.19 -25.62
C GLU A 222 18.65 -5.04 -24.70
N VAL A 223 18.50 -4.84 -23.39
CA VAL A 223 19.11 -5.66 -22.35
C VAL A 223 18.00 -6.33 -21.56
N THR A 224 17.99 -7.67 -21.54
CA THR A 224 16.98 -8.51 -20.84
C THR A 224 17.51 -9.08 -19.55
#